data_AF-A0A6J8DV85-F1
#
_entry.id   AF-A0A6J8DV85-F1
#
_cell.length_a   1.000
_cell.length_b   1.000
_cell.length_c   1.000
_cell.angle_alpha   90.00
_cell.angle_beta   90.00
_cell.angle_gamma   90.00
#
_symmetry.space_group_name_H-M   'P 1'
#
loop_
_entity.id
_entity.type
_entity.pdbx_description
1 polymer ?
#
loop_
_entity_poly.entity_id
_entity_poly.type
_entity_poly.pdbx_seq_one_letter_code
_entity_poly.pdbx_strand_id
1 'polypeptide(L)'
;MNNRITQLELTITSKGEIIYKQGESQYELYKQLTRKDEQYQELLKKYDSVQQSNSEKKNNQIQQLSSRIRGVEEQLFKTNGSFERVRNENMKIRSELKLQKERYEDIIEKISETKIAIPTSNRFSVFEETNKESEVTGERKQTNTELFKSKTVLVISDSHGNNLKGEKMYKNNRARVTVLGPGKKNIKGESEYIMENHSDINSSTEIVLMVGSNDPERNTPDAI
;
A
#
# COMPACT_ATOMS: atom_id res chain seq x y z
N MET A 1 -6.32 -68.32 -100.65
CA MET A 1 -6.36 -66.88 -100.27
C MET A 1 -7.27 -66.60 -99.08
N ASN A 2 -8.42 -67.26 -98.94
CA ASN A 2 -9.44 -66.93 -97.90
C ASN A 2 -8.96 -66.99 -96.44
N ASN A 3 -8.17 -67.99 -96.02
CA ASN A 3 -7.73 -68.08 -94.61
C ASN A 3 -6.87 -66.89 -94.14
N ARG A 4 -6.11 -66.27 -95.05
CA ARG A 4 -5.24 -65.14 -94.72
C ARG A 4 -6.03 -63.85 -94.54
N ILE A 5 -7.14 -63.69 -95.28
CA ILE A 5 -8.07 -62.57 -95.15
C ILE A 5 -8.79 -62.66 -93.80
N THR A 6 -9.34 -63.84 -93.48
CA THR A 6 -10.03 -64.05 -92.19
C THR A 6 -9.11 -63.84 -90.98
N GLN A 7 -7.84 -64.26 -91.05
CA GLN A 7 -6.87 -63.99 -89.98
C GLN A 7 -6.55 -62.50 -89.82
N LEU A 8 -6.49 -61.75 -90.92
CA LEU A 8 -6.28 -60.31 -90.90
C LEU A 8 -7.48 -59.59 -90.26
N GLU A 9 -8.70 -59.97 -90.63
CA GLU A 9 -9.94 -59.41 -90.06
C GLU A 9 -10.01 -59.63 -88.54
N LEU A 10 -9.75 -60.86 -88.07
CA LEU A 10 -9.71 -61.17 -86.64
C LEU A 10 -8.64 -60.36 -85.89
N THR A 11 -7.47 -60.19 -86.51
CA THR A 11 -6.38 -59.40 -85.92
C THR A 11 -6.74 -57.91 -85.83
N ILE A 12 -7.38 -57.36 -86.87
CA ILE A 12 -7.83 -55.97 -86.89
C ILE A 12 -8.89 -55.72 -85.81
N THR A 13 -9.90 -56.59 -85.72
CA THR A 13 -10.95 -56.47 -84.71
C THR A 13 -10.37 -56.57 -83.30
N SER A 14 -9.51 -57.56 -83.03
CA SER A 14 -8.87 -57.73 -81.72
C SER A 14 -8.01 -56.52 -81.34
N LYS A 15 -7.21 -55.99 -82.28
CA LYS A 15 -6.41 -54.78 -82.02
C LYS A 15 -7.29 -53.54 -81.82
N GLY A 16 -8.38 -53.41 -82.57
CA GLY A 16 -9.36 -52.33 -82.41
C GLY A 16 -10.00 -52.33 -81.01
N GLU A 17 -10.39 -53.50 -80.49
CA GLU A 17 -10.92 -53.62 -79.13
C GLU A 17 -9.90 -53.25 -78.06
N ILE A 18 -8.63 -53.66 -78.23
CA ILE A 18 -7.56 -53.29 -77.29
C ILE A 18 -7.36 -51.78 -77.26
N ILE A 19 -7.30 -51.14 -78.43
CA ILE A 19 -7.14 -49.68 -78.55
C ILE A 19 -8.32 -48.96 -77.90
N TYR A 20 -9.56 -49.43 -78.14
CA TYR A 20 -10.75 -48.86 -77.53
C TYR A 20 -10.71 -48.91 -75.99
N LYS A 21 -10.41 -50.09 -75.43
CA LYS A 21 -10.29 -50.27 -73.97
C LYS A 21 -9.16 -49.42 -73.36
N GLN A 22 -8.05 -49.26 -74.08
CA GLN A 22 -6.97 -48.36 -73.66
C GLN A 22 -7.43 -46.90 -73.65
N GLY A 23 -8.19 -46.46 -74.65
CA GLY A 23 -8.77 -45.12 -74.70
C GLY A 23 -9.72 -44.85 -73.55
N GLU A 24 -10.62 -45.80 -73.23
CA GLU A 24 -11.52 -45.68 -72.07
C GLU A 24 -10.74 -45.60 -70.75
N SER A 25 -9.73 -46.45 -70.56
CA SER A 25 -8.91 -46.45 -69.35
C SER A 25 -8.13 -45.13 -69.18
N GLN A 26 -7.58 -44.59 -70.27
CA GLN A 26 -6.89 -43.30 -70.26
C GLN A 26 -7.84 -42.15 -69.95
N TYR A 27 -9.06 -42.18 -70.50
CA TYR A 27 -10.06 -41.14 -70.25
C TYR A 27 -10.54 -41.16 -68.79
N GLU A 28 -10.74 -42.33 -68.20
CA GLU A 28 -11.09 -42.43 -66.77
C GLU A 28 -9.94 -42.00 -65.86
N LEU A 29 -8.69 -42.32 -66.21
CA LEU A 29 -7.52 -41.83 -65.49
C LEU A 29 -7.44 -40.29 -65.54
N TYR A 30 -7.69 -39.69 -66.71
CA TYR A 30 -7.72 -38.23 -66.87
C TYR A 30 -8.77 -37.59 -65.95
N LYS A 31 -10.00 -38.13 -65.90
CA LYS A 31 -11.04 -37.63 -64.97
C LYS A 31 -10.61 -37.71 -63.51
N GLN A 32 -9.94 -38.79 -63.11
CA GLN A 32 -9.46 -38.94 -61.74
C GLN A 32 -8.36 -37.92 -61.41
N LEU A 33 -7.42 -37.69 -62.33
CA LEU A 33 -6.39 -36.65 -62.21
C LEU A 33 -7.02 -35.27 -62.06
N THR A 34 -7.98 -34.90 -62.92
CA THR A 34 -8.67 -33.60 -62.82
C THR A 34 -9.34 -33.41 -61.47
N ARG A 35 -10.07 -34.43 -60.97
CA ARG A 35 -10.69 -34.36 -59.63
C ARG A 35 -9.66 -34.23 -58.51
N LYS A 36 -8.49 -34.88 -58.65
CA LYS A 36 -7.40 -34.77 -57.67
C LYS A 36 -6.76 -33.40 -57.67
N ASP A 37 -6.57 -32.80 -58.85
CA ASP A 37 -6.08 -31.44 -58.98
C ASP A 37 -7.05 -30.43 -58.33
N GLU A 38 -8.36 -30.57 -58.58
CA GLU A 38 -9.38 -29.75 -57.92
C GLU A 38 -9.33 -29.88 -56.38
N GLN A 39 -9.25 -31.10 -55.87
CA GLN A 39 -9.11 -31.36 -54.42
C GLN A 39 -7.84 -30.73 -53.84
N TYR A 40 -6.72 -30.81 -54.58
CA TYR A 40 -5.46 -30.22 -54.15
C TYR A 40 -5.55 -28.68 -54.09
N GLN A 41 -6.16 -28.05 -55.10
CA GLN A 41 -6.35 -26.60 -55.12
C GLN A 41 -7.26 -26.11 -53.98
N GLU A 42 -8.31 -26.87 -53.64
CA GLU A 42 -9.14 -26.55 -52.48
C GLU A 42 -8.36 -26.67 -51.16
N LEU A 43 -7.53 -27.71 -51.03
CA LEU A 43 -6.70 -27.90 -49.84
C LEU A 43 -5.69 -26.76 -49.68
N LEU A 44 -5.08 -26.32 -50.78
CA LEU A 44 -4.14 -25.21 -50.79
C LEU A 44 -4.81 -23.91 -50.32
N LYS A 45 -6.00 -23.59 -50.84
CA LYS A 45 -6.78 -22.43 -50.39
C LYS A 45 -7.14 -22.49 -48.91
N LYS A 46 -7.53 -23.67 -48.39
CA LYS A 46 -7.81 -23.87 -46.97
C LYS A 46 -6.56 -23.67 -46.12
N TYR A 47 -5.42 -24.18 -46.57
CA TYR A 47 -4.14 -24.02 -45.89
C TYR A 47 -3.76 -22.53 -45.79
N ASP A 48 -3.83 -21.79 -46.90
CA ASP A 48 -3.50 -20.36 -46.93
C ASP A 48 -4.44 -19.55 -46.02
N SER A 49 -5.74 -19.84 -46.05
CA SER A 49 -6.73 -19.21 -45.16
C SER A 49 -6.43 -19.45 -43.68
N VAL A 50 -6.05 -20.67 -43.31
CA VAL A 50 -5.65 -21.00 -41.93
C VAL A 50 -4.36 -20.28 -41.53
N GLN A 51 -3.37 -20.22 -42.43
CA GLN A 51 -2.13 -19.49 -42.16
C GLN A 51 -2.37 -18.00 -41.95
N GLN A 52 -3.21 -17.38 -42.79
CA GLN A 52 -3.58 -15.98 -42.65
C GLN A 52 -4.31 -15.72 -41.33
N SER A 53 -5.33 -16.53 -41.00
CA SER A 53 -6.05 -16.40 -39.74
C SER A 53 -5.15 -16.57 -38.51
N ASN A 54 -4.21 -17.52 -38.55
CA ASN A 54 -3.25 -17.71 -37.47
C ASN A 54 -2.28 -16.54 -37.34
N SER A 55 -1.83 -15.96 -38.46
CA SER A 55 -0.99 -14.77 -38.47
C SER A 55 -1.72 -13.57 -37.86
N GLU A 56 -2.98 -13.33 -38.24
CA GLU A 56 -3.81 -12.26 -37.70
C GLU A 56 -4.03 -12.43 -36.18
N LYS A 57 -4.35 -13.64 -35.72
CA LYS A 57 -4.48 -13.94 -34.28
C LYS A 57 -3.20 -13.65 -33.52
N LYS A 58 -2.04 -14.06 -34.04
CA LYS A 58 -0.73 -13.78 -33.43
C LYS A 58 -0.45 -12.28 -33.36
N ASN A 59 -0.71 -11.55 -34.45
CA ASN A 59 -0.50 -10.10 -34.49
C ASN A 59 -1.40 -9.36 -33.49
N ASN A 60 -2.67 -9.75 -33.38
CA ASN A 60 -3.59 -9.20 -32.38
C ASN A 60 -3.10 -9.47 -30.95
N GLN A 61 -2.62 -10.68 -30.66
CA GLN A 61 -2.04 -11.02 -29.36
C GLN A 61 -0.79 -10.16 -29.07
N ILE A 62 0.10 -9.99 -30.04
CA ILE A 62 1.30 -9.15 -29.90
C ILE A 62 0.90 -7.70 -29.61
N GLN A 63 -0.09 -7.14 -30.30
CA GLN A 63 -0.57 -5.79 -30.06
C GLN A 63 -1.17 -5.61 -28.65
N GLN A 64 -1.97 -6.58 -28.20
CA GLN A 64 -2.53 -6.56 -26.84
C GLN A 64 -1.45 -6.67 -25.75
N LEU A 65 -0.44 -7.51 -25.95
CA LEU A 65 0.68 -7.61 -25.01
C LEU A 65 1.51 -6.33 -25.00
N SER A 66 1.77 -5.74 -26.18
CA SER A 66 2.54 -4.50 -26.30
C SER A 66 1.85 -3.32 -25.60
N SER A 67 0.52 -3.19 -25.73
CA SER A 67 -0.23 -2.13 -25.03
C SER A 67 -0.21 -2.33 -23.52
N ARG A 68 -0.30 -3.58 -23.04
CA ARG A 68 -0.21 -3.90 -21.61
C ARG A 68 1.18 -3.61 -21.05
N ILE A 69 2.25 -3.97 -21.77
CA ILE A 69 3.64 -3.68 -21.38
C ILE A 69 3.84 -2.17 -21.24
N ARG A 70 3.42 -1.41 -22.25
CA ARG A 70 3.50 0.06 -22.21
C ARG A 70 2.75 0.65 -21.01
N GLY A 71 1.56 0.13 -20.70
CA GLY A 71 0.81 0.57 -19.52
C GLY A 71 1.56 0.30 -18.20
N VAL A 72 2.23 -0.84 -18.08
CA VAL A 72 3.07 -1.17 -16.92
C VAL A 72 4.29 -0.25 -16.85
N GLU A 73 4.97 0.02 -17.97
CA GLU A 73 6.12 0.93 -18.02
C GLU A 73 5.74 2.36 -17.60
N GLU A 74 4.60 2.87 -18.08
CA GLU A 74 4.08 4.18 -17.68
C GLU A 74 3.77 4.26 -16.18
N GLN A 75 3.21 3.19 -15.60
CA GLN A 75 2.97 3.11 -14.15
C GLN A 75 4.27 3.06 -13.37
N LEU A 76 5.25 2.27 -13.82
CA LEU A 76 6.55 2.12 -13.16
C LEU A 76 7.32 3.45 -13.17
N PHE A 77 7.28 4.18 -14.28
CA PHE A 77 7.84 5.53 -14.38
C PHE A 77 7.22 6.50 -13.36
N LYS A 78 5.88 6.53 -13.26
CA LYS A 78 5.16 7.36 -12.28
C LYS A 78 5.50 6.99 -10.84
N THR A 79 5.55 5.69 -10.55
CA THR A 79 5.87 5.17 -9.22
C THR A 79 7.31 5.52 -8.82
N ASN A 80 8.28 5.37 -9.73
CA ASN A 80 9.67 5.78 -9.47
C ASN A 80 9.78 7.29 -9.21
N GLY A 81 9.10 8.12 -10.01
CA GLY A 81 9.07 9.57 -9.76
C GLY A 81 8.48 9.93 -8.39
N SER A 82 7.44 9.21 -7.94
CA SER A 82 6.87 9.38 -6.60
C SER A 82 7.81 8.87 -5.51
N PHE A 83 8.48 7.74 -5.70
CA PHE A 83 9.45 7.19 -4.77
C PHE A 83 10.60 8.18 -4.54
N GLU A 84 11.18 8.75 -5.60
CA GLU A 84 12.26 9.72 -5.47
C GLU A 84 11.82 11.01 -4.76
N ARG A 85 10.58 11.47 -4.95
CA ARG A 85 10.02 12.59 -4.18
C ARG A 85 9.95 12.27 -2.70
N VAL A 86 9.35 11.13 -2.34
CA VAL A 86 9.24 10.67 -0.95
C VAL A 86 10.61 10.45 -0.32
N ARG A 87 11.58 9.93 -1.08
CA ARG A 87 12.97 9.76 -0.64
C ARG A 87 13.61 11.11 -0.29
N ASN A 88 13.45 12.10 -1.18
CA ASN A 88 14.00 13.44 -0.97
C ASN A 88 13.36 14.16 0.23
N GLU A 89 12.03 14.06 0.38
CA GLU A 89 11.33 14.61 1.54
C GLU A 89 11.79 13.95 2.85
N ASN A 90 11.91 12.62 2.87
CA ASN A 90 12.44 11.90 4.03
C ASN A 90 13.87 12.34 4.40
N MET A 91 14.73 12.61 3.41
CA MET A 91 16.08 13.13 3.67
C MET A 91 16.03 14.52 4.32
N LYS A 92 15.16 15.42 3.84
CA LYS A 92 14.95 16.75 4.44
C LYS A 92 14.48 16.65 5.88
N ILE A 93 13.42 15.86 6.12
CA ILE A 93 12.86 15.66 7.48
C ILE A 93 13.93 15.10 8.42
N ARG A 94 14.74 14.12 7.97
CA ARG A 94 15.83 13.58 8.79
C ARG A 94 16.88 14.63 9.15
N SER A 95 17.21 15.54 8.22
CA SER A 95 18.15 16.63 8.48
C SER A 95 17.60 17.66 9.45
N GLU A 96 16.32 18.04 9.30
CA GLU A 96 15.63 18.96 10.21
C GLU A 96 15.52 18.38 11.62
N LEU A 97 15.17 17.09 11.73
CA LEU A 97 15.11 16.39 13.01
C LEU A 97 16.47 16.35 13.71
N LYS A 98 17.55 16.15 12.95
CA LYS A 98 18.92 16.19 13.51
C LYS A 98 19.23 17.58 14.07
N LEU A 99 18.96 18.63 13.30
CA LEU A 99 19.19 20.02 13.74
C LEU A 99 18.34 20.37 14.98
N GLN A 100 17.11 19.88 15.04
CA GLN A 100 16.24 20.11 16.18
C GLN A 100 16.74 19.40 17.44
N LYS A 101 17.27 18.17 17.31
CA LYS A 101 17.92 17.46 18.43
C LYS A 101 19.12 18.22 18.96
N GLU A 102 20.02 18.68 18.09
CA GLU A 102 21.18 19.48 18.46
C GLU A 102 20.76 20.76 19.21
N ARG A 103 19.69 21.43 18.77
CA ARG A 103 19.12 22.60 19.47
C ARG A 103 18.57 22.26 20.86
N TYR A 104 17.89 21.12 21.00
CA TYR A 104 17.40 20.69 22.31
C TYR A 104 18.55 20.36 23.27
N GLU A 105 19.60 19.72 22.79
CA GLU A 105 20.79 19.41 23.58
C GLU A 105 21.49 20.70 24.07
N ASP A 106 21.67 21.70 23.21
CA ASP A 106 22.21 23.02 23.59
C ASP A 106 21.34 23.74 24.65
N ILE A 107 20.01 23.65 24.54
CA ILE A 107 19.11 24.22 25.56
C ILE A 107 19.25 23.48 26.90
N ILE A 108 19.32 22.16 26.88
CA ILE A 108 19.49 21.34 28.10
C ILE A 108 20.81 21.70 28.78
N GLU A 109 21.89 21.82 28.01
CA GLU A 109 23.21 22.23 28.52
C GLU A 109 23.13 23.60 29.20
N LYS A 110 22.56 24.61 28.53
CA LYS A 110 22.37 25.95 29.11
C LYS A 110 21.54 25.95 30.39
N ILE A 111 20.46 25.16 30.44
CA ILE A 111 19.65 25.04 31.67
C ILE A 111 20.47 24.40 32.79
N SER A 112 21.27 23.38 32.48
CA SER A 112 22.09 22.70 33.48
C SER A 112 23.17 23.59 34.10
N GLU A 113 23.72 24.53 33.33
CA GLU A 113 24.67 25.54 33.81
C GLU A 113 24.00 26.64 34.64
N THR A 114 22.70 26.85 34.45
CA THR A 114 21.94 27.88 35.17
C THR A 114 21.60 27.36 36.58
N LYS A 115 22.44 27.68 37.58
CA LYS A 115 22.12 27.45 39.00
C LYS A 115 20.93 28.33 39.42
N ILE A 116 19.71 27.80 39.32
CA ILE A 116 18.52 28.43 39.90
C ILE A 116 18.53 28.14 41.41
N ALA A 117 19.13 29.05 42.19
CA ALA A 117 18.89 29.10 43.62
C ALA A 117 17.49 29.69 43.84
N ILE A 118 16.49 28.83 44.10
CA ILE A 118 15.16 29.27 44.52
C ILE A 118 15.28 29.66 46.00
N PRO A 119 15.17 30.95 46.37
CA PRO A 119 15.16 31.34 47.77
C PRO A 119 13.87 30.80 48.41
N THR A 120 14.01 29.99 49.46
CA THR A 120 12.88 29.41 50.20
C THR A 120 12.08 30.45 50.98
N SER A 121 12.54 31.70 51.04
CA SER A 121 11.95 32.78 51.84
C SER A 121 10.60 33.30 51.36
N ASN A 122 10.16 33.04 50.13
CA ASN A 122 8.91 33.58 49.57
C ASN A 122 7.83 32.53 49.23
N ARG A 123 7.91 31.31 49.76
CA ARG A 123 6.99 30.23 49.33
C ARG A 123 5.56 30.34 49.87
N PHE A 124 5.28 31.24 50.81
CA PHE A 124 3.96 31.35 51.47
C PHE A 124 3.38 32.76 51.63
N SER A 125 4.02 33.83 51.12
CA SER A 125 3.50 35.21 51.31
C SER A 125 2.41 35.64 50.32
N VAL A 126 2.09 34.83 49.30
CA VAL A 126 1.17 35.24 48.21
C VAL A 126 -0.30 34.86 48.47
N PHE A 127 -0.63 34.25 49.62
CA PHE A 127 -2.02 33.82 49.89
C PHE A 127 -2.85 34.77 50.77
N GLU A 128 -2.29 35.86 51.31
CA GLU A 128 -3.04 36.72 52.25
C GLU A 128 -3.29 38.17 51.80
N GLU A 129 -2.82 38.62 50.62
CA GLU A 129 -2.91 40.04 50.24
C GLU A 129 -3.66 40.35 48.93
N THR A 130 -4.64 39.54 48.51
CA THR A 130 -5.50 39.89 47.35
C THR A 130 -6.94 40.22 47.73
N ASN A 131 -7.15 41.02 48.79
CA ASN A 131 -8.49 41.53 49.11
C ASN A 131 -8.61 43.04 49.29
N LYS A 132 -7.56 43.82 49.06
CA LYS A 132 -7.68 45.28 48.97
C LYS A 132 -6.70 45.82 47.93
N GLU A 133 -7.20 46.75 47.13
CA GLU A 133 -6.45 47.69 46.29
C GLU A 133 -5.89 47.17 44.96
N SER A 134 -6.71 47.30 43.92
CA SER A 134 -6.31 48.00 42.69
C SER A 134 -7.51 48.13 41.73
N GLU A 135 -8.40 49.07 42.04
CA GLU A 135 -8.91 49.93 40.97
C GLU A 135 -7.74 50.77 40.44
N VAL A 136 -7.82 51.14 39.18
CA VAL A 136 -6.91 52.03 38.42
C VAL A 136 -5.90 51.31 37.51
N THR A 137 -6.04 51.65 36.22
CA THR A 137 -5.27 51.29 35.02
C THR A 137 -5.39 49.85 34.51
N GLY A 138 -6.10 49.74 33.38
CA GLY A 138 -6.30 48.50 32.65
C GLY A 138 -5.01 47.92 32.11
N GLU A 139 -4.72 46.70 32.52
CA GLU A 139 -4.35 45.58 31.65
C GLU A 139 -4.50 44.32 32.50
N ARG A 140 -5.61 43.60 32.29
CA ARG A 140 -5.83 42.31 32.94
C ARG A 140 -4.79 41.34 32.37
N LYS A 141 -3.72 41.06 33.13
CA LYS A 141 -2.97 39.82 32.95
C LYS A 141 -3.94 38.67 33.18
N GLN A 142 -4.40 38.05 32.09
CA GLN A 142 -5.08 36.76 32.14
C GLN A 142 -4.13 35.77 32.81
N THR A 143 -4.41 35.43 34.06
CA THR A 143 -3.83 34.25 34.68
C THR A 143 -4.33 33.04 33.89
N ASN A 144 -3.41 32.19 33.43
CA ASN A 144 -3.65 30.97 32.63
C ASN A 144 -4.57 29.91 33.28
N THR A 145 -5.26 30.26 34.37
CA THR A 145 -6.28 29.45 35.05
C THR A 145 -7.58 29.29 34.26
N GLU A 146 -7.78 30.03 33.17
CA GLU A 146 -8.99 29.87 32.33
C GLU A 146 -8.86 28.83 31.21
N LEU A 147 -7.65 28.31 30.93
CA LEU A 147 -7.42 27.41 29.79
C LEU A 147 -8.12 26.05 29.94
N PHE A 148 -8.46 25.63 31.16
CA PHE A 148 -9.06 24.33 31.45
C PHE A 148 -10.58 24.35 31.67
N LYS A 149 -11.25 25.51 31.57
CA LYS A 149 -12.70 25.59 31.85
C LYS A 149 -13.59 24.95 30.79
N SER A 150 -13.08 24.73 29.57
CA SER A 150 -13.89 24.24 28.44
C SER A 150 -13.58 22.81 27.97
N LYS A 151 -12.52 22.17 28.46
CA LYS A 151 -12.05 20.86 27.97
C LYS A 151 -12.19 19.77 29.01
N THR A 152 -12.55 18.58 28.55
CA THR A 152 -12.53 17.37 29.39
C THR A 152 -11.09 16.90 29.46
N VAL A 153 -10.56 16.64 30.66
CA VAL A 153 -9.18 16.14 30.81
C VAL A 153 -9.24 14.66 31.16
N LEU A 154 -8.54 13.81 30.41
CA LEU A 154 -8.38 12.39 30.73
C LEU A 154 -6.96 12.16 31.26
N VAL A 155 -6.84 11.80 32.54
CA VAL A 155 -5.55 11.45 33.14
C VAL A 155 -5.43 9.93 33.13
N ILE A 156 -4.43 9.39 32.42
CA ILE A 156 -4.12 7.96 32.41
C ILE A 156 -2.87 7.77 33.25
N SER A 157 -2.96 6.96 34.31
CA SER A 157 -1.87 6.83 35.27
C SER A 157 -1.60 5.40 35.72
N ASP A 158 -0.38 5.17 36.20
CA ASP A 158 0.01 3.97 36.94
C ASP A 158 -0.53 3.97 38.38
N SER A 159 0.03 3.14 39.26
CA SER A 159 -0.36 3.05 40.67
C SER A 159 -0.31 4.37 41.45
N HIS A 160 0.50 5.35 41.04
CA HIS A 160 0.60 6.64 41.70
C HIS A 160 -0.65 7.49 41.48
N GLY A 161 -1.39 7.27 40.39
CA GLY A 161 -2.65 7.95 40.10
C GLY A 161 -3.82 7.56 41.01
N ASN A 162 -3.68 6.49 41.81
CA ASN A 162 -4.71 6.10 42.77
C ASN A 162 -5.02 7.21 43.78
N ASN A 163 -3.99 8.00 44.15
CA ASN A 163 -4.14 9.10 45.09
C ASN A 163 -4.83 10.32 44.43
N LEU A 164 -4.66 10.51 43.12
CA LEU A 164 -5.25 11.62 42.36
C LEU A 164 -6.77 11.50 42.23
N LYS A 165 -7.31 10.27 42.17
CA LYS A 165 -8.75 10.02 42.08
C LYS A 165 -9.52 10.53 43.32
N GLY A 166 -8.83 10.69 44.44
CA GLY A 166 -9.39 11.18 45.71
C GLY A 166 -9.42 12.71 45.85
N GLU A 167 -8.54 13.42 45.13
CA GLU A 167 -8.29 14.85 45.33
C GLU A 167 -9.41 15.75 44.79
N LYS A 168 -9.75 16.81 45.55
CA LYS A 168 -10.82 17.77 45.22
C LYS A 168 -10.59 18.46 43.86
N MET A 169 -9.34 18.63 43.44
CA MET A 169 -8.98 19.27 42.17
C MET A 169 -9.51 18.51 40.95
N TYR A 170 -9.56 17.18 41.01
CA TYR A 170 -10.06 16.32 39.93
C TYR A 170 -11.55 15.99 40.04
N LYS A 171 -12.18 16.28 41.18
CA LYS A 171 -13.64 16.13 41.38
C LYS A 171 -14.44 17.35 40.87
N ASN A 172 -13.86 18.54 40.97
CA ASN A 172 -14.56 19.80 40.64
C ASN A 172 -14.26 20.32 39.23
N ASN A 173 -13.14 19.88 38.64
CA ASN A 173 -12.83 20.13 37.24
C ASN A 173 -13.26 18.89 36.44
N ARG A 174 -13.68 19.05 35.18
CA ARG A 174 -14.14 17.97 34.28
C ARG A 174 -12.98 17.01 33.88
N ALA A 175 -12.25 16.52 34.88
CA ALA A 175 -11.10 15.67 34.74
C ALA A 175 -11.49 14.25 35.15
N ARG A 176 -11.40 13.31 34.21
CA ARG A 176 -11.57 11.88 34.47
C ARG A 176 -10.20 11.27 34.70
N VAL A 177 -9.98 10.71 35.88
CA VAL A 177 -8.74 9.98 36.20
C VAL A 177 -8.98 8.48 36.03
N THR A 178 -8.24 7.86 35.11
CA THR A 178 -8.18 6.42 34.92
C THR A 178 -6.83 5.90 35.41
N VAL A 179 -6.87 4.95 36.33
CA VAL A 179 -5.69 4.20 36.77
C VAL A 179 -5.69 2.85 36.07
N LEU A 180 -4.59 2.52 35.40
CA LEU A 180 -4.47 1.26 34.64
C LEU A 180 -4.49 0.05 35.57
N GLY A 181 -5.10 -1.03 35.09
CA GLY A 181 -5.24 -2.29 35.82
C GLY A 181 -3.89 -2.97 36.09
N PRO A 182 -3.85 -3.96 37.01
CA PRO A 182 -2.65 -4.75 37.28
C PRO A 182 -2.05 -5.31 35.99
N GLY A 183 -0.73 -5.20 35.81
CA GLY A 183 -0.03 -5.66 34.59
C GLY A 183 -0.06 -4.69 33.39
N LYS A 184 -0.93 -3.66 33.39
CA LYS A 184 -0.99 -2.62 32.34
C LYS A 184 -0.41 -1.27 32.77
N LYS A 185 0.24 -1.17 33.94
CA LYS A 185 0.76 0.09 34.53
C LYS A 185 2.10 0.55 33.97
N ASN A 186 2.35 0.28 32.70
CA ASN A 186 3.59 0.62 31.97
C ASN A 186 3.23 1.34 30.66
N ILE A 187 4.23 1.87 29.96
CA ILE A 187 4.00 2.63 28.71
C ILE A 187 3.25 1.77 27.67
N LYS A 188 3.56 0.47 27.57
CA LYS A 188 2.88 -0.44 26.64
C LYS A 188 1.37 -0.56 26.96
N GLY A 189 1.02 -0.75 28.23
CA GLY A 189 -0.37 -0.90 28.67
C GLY A 189 -1.18 0.39 28.55
N GLU A 190 -0.52 1.54 28.64
CA GLU A 190 -1.12 2.85 28.34
C GLU A 190 -1.47 2.97 26.85
N SER A 191 -0.53 2.62 25.97
CA SER A 191 -0.77 2.66 24.53
C SER A 191 -1.89 1.71 24.09
N GLU A 192 -1.95 0.50 24.69
CA GLU A 192 -3.08 -0.43 24.50
C GLU A 192 -4.41 0.18 24.96
N TYR A 193 -4.43 0.84 26.13
CA TYR A 193 -5.64 1.47 26.66
C TYR A 193 -6.16 2.59 25.75
N ILE A 194 -5.28 3.44 25.22
CA ILE A 194 -5.69 4.50 24.27
C ILE A 194 -6.26 3.91 22.99
N MET A 195 -5.62 2.89 22.43
CA MET A 195 -6.12 2.23 21.21
C MET A 195 -7.48 1.55 21.45
N GLU A 196 -7.67 0.89 22.59
CA GLU A 196 -8.94 0.25 22.94
C GLU A 196 -10.09 1.27 23.17
N ASN A 197 -9.77 2.48 23.65
CA ASN A 197 -10.76 3.49 24.07
C ASN A 197 -10.78 4.75 23.17
N HIS A 198 -10.16 4.69 21.99
CA HIS A 198 -10.04 5.85 21.09
C HIS A 198 -11.39 6.42 20.64
N SER A 199 -12.45 5.61 20.60
CA SER A 199 -13.82 6.05 20.28
C SER A 199 -14.42 6.97 21.34
N ASP A 200 -13.98 6.85 22.59
CA ASP A 200 -14.48 7.63 23.74
C ASP A 200 -13.66 8.90 23.97
N ILE A 201 -12.53 9.04 23.28
CA ILE A 201 -11.63 10.19 23.33
C ILE A 201 -12.01 11.12 22.16
N ASN A 202 -12.80 12.15 22.46
CA ASN A 202 -13.16 13.15 21.46
C ASN A 202 -12.04 14.18 21.24
N SER A 203 -12.14 14.96 20.15
CA SER A 203 -11.16 16.00 19.80
C SER A 203 -11.05 17.16 20.80
N SER A 204 -11.96 17.24 21.77
CA SER A 204 -11.94 18.23 22.85
C SER A 204 -11.39 17.67 24.18
N THR A 205 -10.91 16.43 24.18
CA THR A 205 -10.29 15.79 25.35
C THR A 205 -8.79 16.02 25.34
N GLU A 206 -8.28 16.61 26.42
CA GLU A 206 -6.83 16.67 26.66
C GLU A 206 -6.39 15.46 27.47
N ILE A 207 -5.37 14.75 26.99
CA ILE A 207 -4.86 13.55 27.64
C ILE A 207 -3.60 13.92 28.42
N VAL A 208 -3.57 13.56 29.71
CA VAL A 208 -2.38 13.67 30.56
C VAL A 208 -1.90 12.26 30.87
N LEU A 209 -0.66 11.96 30.49
CA LEU A 209 -0.04 10.66 30.68
C LEU A 209 0.89 10.70 31.89
N MET A 210 0.60 9.86 32.88
CA MET A 210 1.35 9.73 34.13
C MET A 210 1.73 8.25 34.34
N VAL A 211 2.47 7.72 33.38
CA VAL A 211 3.00 6.35 33.33
C VAL A 211 4.50 6.40 33.01
N GLY A 212 5.25 5.34 33.31
CA GLY A 212 6.71 5.29 33.12
C GLY A 212 7.49 4.89 34.37
N SER A 213 6.89 5.05 35.56
CA SER A 213 7.54 4.69 36.83
C SER A 213 7.80 3.19 36.98
N ASN A 214 7.04 2.36 36.27
CA ASN A 214 7.19 0.90 36.24
C ASN A 214 7.95 0.39 35.01
N ASP A 215 8.52 1.29 34.20
CA ASP A 215 9.30 0.97 33.01
C ASP A 215 10.85 0.93 33.19
N PRO A 216 11.48 1.05 34.39
CA PRO A 216 12.94 1.01 34.45
C PRO A 216 13.52 -0.43 34.27
N GLU A 217 14.41 -0.52 33.27
CA GLU A 217 15.42 -1.55 32.94
C GLU A 217 14.99 -2.90 32.30
N ARG A 218 14.85 -2.90 30.96
CA ARG A 218 15.40 -3.98 30.13
C ARG A 218 16.88 -3.70 29.82
N ASN A 219 17.73 -3.74 30.84
CA ASN A 219 19.16 -3.96 30.67
C ASN A 219 19.44 -5.43 31.02
N THR A 220 19.11 -6.34 30.11
CA THR A 220 19.68 -7.69 30.10
C THR A 220 20.37 -7.90 28.75
N PRO A 221 21.70 -8.00 28.72
CA PRO A 221 22.46 -8.25 27.51
C PRO A 221 22.47 -9.75 27.24
N ASP A 222 21.37 -10.31 26.73
CA ASP A 222 21.36 -11.68 26.23
C ASP A 222 20.56 -11.76 24.93
N ALA A 223 21.26 -11.48 23.84
CA ALA A 223 20.96 -11.96 22.50
C ALA A 223 22.29 -12.25 21.81
N ILE A 224 22.78 -13.49 21.98
CA ILE A 224 23.65 -14.16 21.00
C ILE A 224 22.74 -14.76 19.94
#